data_AF-A0AAV1KC09-F1
#
_entry.id   AF-A0AAV1KC09-F1
#
_cell.length_a   1.000
_cell.length_b   1.000
_cell.length_c   1.000
_cell.angle_alpha   90.00
_cell.angle_beta   90.00
_cell.angle_gamma   90.00
#
_symmetry.space_group_name_H-M   'P 1'
#
loop_
_entity.id
_entity.type
_entity.pdbx_description
1 polymer ?
#
loop_
_entity_poly.entity_id
_entity_poly.type
_entity_poly.pdbx_seq_one_letter_code
_entity_poly.pdbx_strand_id
1 'polypeptide(L)'
;MLKVLLNSIRFDDAATRQARREVDAAAPITDLFDSFIFRCQAIYVIGSYTCIDEMLVAFRGRCWFKVFMPKKPAKYGIKIQCLTDARSGYLLNAYLYKGKDSDGLNLPAECQHSKKPTKVVMHLIPPIAGSNSKCHN
;
A
#
# COMPACT_ATOMS: atom_id res chain seq x y z
N MET A 1 -15.22 -24.93 14.79
CA MET A 1 -15.62 -23.53 15.12
C MET A 1 -14.71 -22.50 14.43
N LEU A 2 -13.39 -22.49 14.66
CA LEU A 2 -12.44 -21.53 14.04
C LEU A 2 -12.47 -21.46 12.50
N LYS A 3 -12.64 -22.60 11.81
CA LYS A 3 -12.69 -22.66 10.34
C LYS A 3 -13.89 -21.92 9.75
N VAL A 4 -15.01 -21.87 10.46
CA VAL A 4 -16.21 -21.13 10.03
C VAL A 4 -15.93 -19.63 10.08
N LEU A 5 -15.32 -19.16 11.16
CA LEU A 5 -14.96 -17.74 11.30
C LEU A 5 -13.96 -17.32 10.21
N LEU A 6 -12.89 -18.08 10.00
CA LEU A 6 -11.89 -17.77 8.96
C LEU A 6 -12.49 -17.67 7.56
N ASN A 7 -13.50 -18.47 7.23
CA ASN A 7 -14.17 -18.44 5.92
C ASN A 7 -15.19 -17.31 5.77
N SER A 8 -15.66 -16.74 6.88
CA SER A 8 -16.77 -15.79 6.92
C SER A 8 -16.36 -14.35 7.20
N ILE A 9 -15.10 -14.09 7.57
CA ILE A 9 -14.59 -12.72 7.78
C ILE A 9 -14.71 -11.91 6.48
N ARG A 10 -15.27 -10.70 6.60
CA ARG A 10 -15.37 -9.69 5.55
C ARG A 10 -14.97 -8.34 6.15
N PHE A 11 -14.36 -7.49 5.34
CA PHE A 11 -13.91 -6.15 5.75
C PHE A 11 -14.62 -5.05 4.97
N ASP A 12 -15.77 -5.38 4.39
CA ASP A 12 -16.49 -4.50 3.50
C ASP A 12 -18.00 -4.79 3.53
N ASP A 13 -18.79 -3.78 3.17
CA ASP A 13 -20.24 -3.90 3.07
C ASP A 13 -20.64 -4.59 1.75
N ALA A 14 -21.41 -5.67 1.87
CA ALA A 14 -21.90 -6.45 0.74
C ALA A 14 -22.89 -5.66 -0.13
N ALA A 15 -23.67 -4.74 0.42
CA ALA A 15 -24.67 -3.97 -0.31
C ALA A 15 -24.03 -2.99 -1.32
N THR A 16 -22.89 -2.40 -0.97
CA THR A 16 -22.17 -1.42 -1.81
C THR A 16 -21.02 -2.02 -2.62
N ARG A 17 -20.71 -3.32 -2.41
CA ARG A 17 -19.52 -3.98 -2.96
C ARG A 17 -19.41 -3.91 -4.48
N GLN A 18 -20.53 -4.06 -5.19
CA GLN A 18 -20.52 -4.09 -6.66
C GLN A 18 -20.09 -2.73 -7.22
N ALA A 19 -20.72 -1.64 -6.77
CA ALA A 19 -20.37 -0.29 -7.17
C ALA A 19 -18.91 0.08 -6.80
N ARG A 20 -18.45 -0.27 -5.58
CA ARG A 20 -17.07 0.02 -5.16
C ARG A 20 -16.01 -0.71 -5.99
N ARG A 21 -16.30 -1.93 -6.45
CA ARG A 21 -15.37 -2.71 -7.29
C ARG A 21 -15.14 -2.13 -8.68
N GLU A 22 -16.07 -1.33 -9.19
CA GLU A 22 -15.93 -0.67 -10.49
C GLU A 22 -14.86 0.42 -10.46
N VAL A 23 -14.69 1.06 -9.30
CA VAL A 23 -13.74 2.16 -9.10
C VAL A 23 -12.43 1.67 -8.44
N ASP A 24 -12.53 0.71 -7.53
CA ASP A 24 -11.39 0.21 -6.76
C ASP A 24 -11.33 -1.32 -6.73
N ALA A 25 -10.33 -1.88 -7.42
CA ALA A 25 -10.08 -3.32 -7.42
C ALA A 25 -9.79 -3.89 -6.01
N ALA A 26 -9.28 -3.07 -5.09
CA ALA A 26 -8.98 -3.44 -3.71
C ALA A 26 -10.13 -3.14 -2.72
N ALA A 27 -11.30 -2.70 -3.21
CA ALA A 27 -12.46 -2.30 -2.39
C ALA A 27 -12.81 -3.22 -1.20
N PRO A 28 -12.64 -4.56 -1.27
CA PRO A 28 -12.92 -5.42 -0.11
C PRO A 28 -12.03 -5.20 1.11
N ILE A 29 -10.91 -4.49 0.98
CA ILE A 29 -9.94 -4.26 2.07
C ILE A 29 -9.49 -2.79 2.20
N THR A 30 -9.80 -1.92 1.23
CA THR A 30 -9.31 -0.54 1.17
C THR A 30 -9.58 0.23 2.46
N ASP A 31 -10.83 0.25 2.95
CA ASP A 31 -11.20 1.03 4.14
C ASP A 31 -10.42 0.58 5.39
N LEU A 32 -10.24 -0.73 5.56
CA LEU A 32 -9.44 -1.29 6.65
C LEU A 32 -7.96 -0.92 6.51
N PHE A 33 -7.41 -1.04 5.30
CA PHE A 33 -6.01 -0.75 5.03
C PHE A 33 -5.69 0.72 5.27
N ASP A 34 -6.53 1.63 4.76
CA ASP A 34 -6.38 3.07 4.94
C ASP A 34 -6.51 3.46 6.42
N SER A 35 -7.46 2.86 7.14
CA SER A 35 -7.58 3.04 8.60
C SER A 35 -6.34 2.56 9.35
N PHE A 36 -5.75 1.43 8.94
CA PHE A 36 -4.53 0.91 9.53
C PHE A 36 -3.34 1.85 9.30
N ILE A 37 -3.15 2.33 8.07
CA ILE A 37 -2.08 3.27 7.72
C ILE A 37 -2.26 4.60 8.46
N PHE A 38 -3.49 5.13 8.53
CA PHE A 38 -3.79 6.32 9.31
C PHE A 38 -3.37 6.17 10.78
N ARG A 39 -3.63 5.01 11.40
CA ARG A 39 -3.18 4.73 12.76
C ARG A 39 -1.65 4.63 12.86
N CYS A 40 -1.00 4.01 11.88
CA CYS A 40 0.47 3.93 11.85
C CYS A 40 1.12 5.33 11.87
N GLN A 41 0.56 6.27 11.11
CA GLN A 41 1.01 7.66 11.06
C GLN A 41 0.77 8.42 12.36
N ALA A 42 -0.33 8.14 13.06
CA ALA A 42 -0.71 8.88 14.27
C ALA A 42 0.04 8.45 15.54
N ILE A 43 0.53 7.22 15.61
CA ILE A 43 1.01 6.61 16.87
C ILE A 43 2.53 6.77 17.06
N TYR A 44 3.31 6.94 15.98
CA TYR A 44 4.76 6.92 16.05
C TYR A 44 5.39 8.05 15.26
N VAL A 45 6.39 8.70 15.88
CA VAL A 45 7.23 9.70 15.23
C VAL A 45 8.51 9.02 14.78
N ILE A 46 8.75 9.02 13.47
CA ILE A 46 9.94 8.44 12.86
C ILE A 46 11.19 9.30 13.06
N GLY A 47 12.37 8.71 12.85
CA GLY A 47 13.64 9.42 12.87
C GLY A 47 13.94 10.18 11.58
N SER A 48 15.14 10.76 11.52
CA SER A 48 15.59 11.57 10.38
C SER A 48 15.90 10.78 9.11
N TYR A 49 15.81 9.45 9.14
CA TYR A 49 16.16 8.59 8.00
C TYR A 49 15.02 7.61 7.71
N THR A 50 14.56 7.61 6.46
CA THR A 50 13.49 6.74 6.00
C THR A 50 13.90 5.93 4.77
N CYS A 51 13.20 4.82 4.56
CA CYS A 51 13.38 3.94 3.41
C CYS A 51 12.06 3.74 2.70
N ILE A 52 12.07 3.91 1.38
CA ILE A 52 10.96 3.52 0.50
C ILE A 52 11.38 2.23 -0.21
N ASP A 53 10.57 1.18 -0.06
CA ASP A 53 10.81 -0.09 -0.74
C ASP A 53 9.50 -0.89 -0.91
N GLU A 54 9.60 -1.97 -1.68
CA GLU A 54 8.53 -2.84 -2.11
C GLU A 54 8.44 -4.08 -1.21
N MET A 55 7.30 -4.21 -0.52
CA MET A 55 6.90 -5.43 0.18
C MET A 55 6.04 -6.30 -0.72
N LEU A 56 6.26 -7.63 -0.67
CA LEU A 56 5.47 -8.60 -1.40
C LEU A 56 4.82 -9.60 -0.44
N VAL A 57 3.51 -9.52 -0.29
CA VAL A 57 2.72 -10.45 0.50
C VAL A 57 2.41 -11.67 -0.33
N ALA A 58 2.95 -12.83 0.05
CA ALA A 58 2.83 -14.06 -0.71
C ALA A 58 1.34 -14.46 -0.87
N PHE A 59 0.89 -14.55 -2.12
CA PHE A 59 -0.50 -14.92 -2.42
C PHE A 59 -0.58 -15.62 -3.77
N ARG A 60 -1.23 -16.79 -3.80
CA ARG A 60 -1.39 -17.60 -5.02
C ARG A 60 -2.82 -17.67 -5.56
N GLY A 61 -3.80 -17.19 -4.80
CA GLY A 61 -5.20 -17.19 -5.21
C GLY A 61 -5.48 -16.29 -6.41
N ARG A 62 -6.76 -16.25 -6.81
CA ARG A 62 -7.24 -15.36 -7.87
C ARG A 62 -7.40 -13.95 -7.31
N CYS A 63 -6.63 -13.01 -7.83
CA CYS A 63 -6.68 -11.59 -7.52
C CYS A 63 -6.15 -10.84 -8.75
N TRP A 64 -6.85 -9.79 -9.18
CA TRP A 64 -6.54 -9.06 -10.42
C TRP A 64 -5.24 -8.26 -10.36
N PHE A 65 -4.84 -7.80 -9.18
CA PHE A 65 -3.62 -7.00 -8.97
C PHE A 65 -2.47 -7.81 -8.33
N LYS A 66 -2.53 -9.14 -8.41
CA LYS A 66 -1.40 -10.01 -8.06
C LYS A 66 -0.25 -9.79 -9.05
N VAL A 67 0.96 -9.65 -8.54
CA VAL A 67 2.17 -9.46 -9.34
C VAL A 67 3.11 -10.66 -9.27
N PHE A 68 3.97 -10.77 -10.28
CA PHE A 68 5.10 -11.69 -10.30
C PHE A 68 6.42 -10.93 -10.14
N MET A 69 7.22 -11.29 -9.14
CA MET A 69 8.55 -10.73 -8.90
C MET A 69 9.59 -11.85 -8.84
N PRO A 70 10.36 -12.10 -9.92
CA PRO A 70 11.24 -13.26 -10.01
C PRO A 70 12.38 -13.27 -8.98
N LYS A 71 12.80 -12.08 -8.51
CA LYS A 71 13.90 -11.90 -7.55
C LYS A 71 13.48 -12.05 -6.09
N LYS A 72 12.18 -12.10 -5.77
CA LYS A 72 11.70 -12.26 -4.38
C LYS A 72 11.47 -13.76 -4.09
N PRO A 73 11.68 -14.22 -2.84
CA PRO A 73 11.50 -15.64 -2.47
C PRO A 73 10.09 -16.15 -2.79
N ALA A 74 9.08 -15.38 -2.39
CA ALA A 74 7.71 -15.57 -2.86
C ALA A 74 7.59 -14.93 -4.25
N LYS A 75 7.57 -15.71 -5.32
CA LYS A 75 7.53 -15.16 -6.68
C LYS A 75 6.20 -14.47 -7.04
N TYR A 76 5.10 -14.84 -6.40
CA TYR A 76 3.75 -14.31 -6.66
C TYR A 76 3.13 -13.75 -5.39
N GLY A 77 2.51 -12.57 -5.48
CA GLY A 77 1.89 -11.95 -4.33
C GLY A 77 1.22 -10.62 -4.61
N ILE A 78 0.75 -9.99 -3.54
CA ILE A 78 0.22 -8.63 -3.55
C ILE A 78 1.38 -7.69 -3.23
N LYS A 79 1.66 -6.75 -4.13
CA LYS A 79 2.70 -5.74 -3.94
C LYS A 79 2.17 -4.58 -3.12
N ILE A 80 2.96 -4.15 -2.14
CA ILE A 80 2.70 -2.99 -1.29
C ILE A 80 3.95 -2.12 -1.34
N GLN A 81 3.75 -0.83 -1.63
CA GLN A 81 4.81 0.16 -1.55
C GLN A 81 4.81 0.74 -0.14
N CYS A 82 5.96 0.74 0.52
CA CYS A 82 6.07 1.05 1.94
C CYS A 82 7.07 2.18 2.17
N LEU A 83 6.73 3.09 3.07
CA LEU A 83 7.64 4.05 3.70
C LEU A 83 7.88 3.59 5.14
N THR A 84 9.14 3.34 5.45
CA THR A 84 9.55 2.82 6.76
C THR A 84 10.63 3.71 7.39
N ASP A 85 10.69 3.71 8.71
CA ASP A 85 11.81 4.30 9.45
C ASP A 85 13.06 3.42 9.31
N ALA A 86 14.17 4.01 8.89
CA ALA A 86 15.38 3.26 8.54
C ALA A 86 16.02 2.55 9.74
N ARG A 87 15.82 3.08 10.96
CA ARG A 87 16.45 2.55 12.18
C ARG A 87 15.61 1.48 12.85
N SER A 88 14.31 1.71 13.00
CA SER A 88 13.38 0.82 13.70
C SER A 88 12.67 -0.17 12.77
N GLY A 89 12.65 0.08 11.46
CA GLY A 89 11.84 -0.67 10.50
C GLY A 89 10.34 -0.40 10.63
N TYR A 90 9.94 0.62 11.40
CA TYR A 90 8.53 0.96 11.62
C TYR A 90 7.85 1.40 10.32
N LEU A 91 6.68 0.84 10.00
CA LEU A 91 5.89 1.22 8.84
C LEU A 91 5.14 2.52 9.12
N LEU A 92 5.53 3.59 8.43
CA LEU A 92 4.86 4.88 8.58
C LEU A 92 3.71 5.05 7.58
N ASN A 93 3.97 4.79 6.31
CA ASN A 93 2.99 4.97 5.24
C ASN A 93 3.09 3.84 4.23
N ALA A 94 1.98 3.49 3.57
CA ALA A 94 1.98 2.48 2.53
C ALA A 94 0.78 2.61 1.60
N TYR A 95 0.88 2.03 0.41
CA TYR A 95 -0.27 1.82 -0.46
C TYR A 95 -0.21 0.49 -1.19
N LEU A 96 -1.39 -0.04 -1.52
CA LEU A 96 -1.54 -1.26 -2.31
C LEU A 96 -1.28 -0.96 -3.79
N TYR A 97 -0.39 -1.73 -4.43
CA TYR A 97 -0.24 -1.68 -5.88
C TYR A 97 -1.41 -2.42 -6.55
N LYS A 98 -2.21 -1.69 -7.32
CA LYS A 98 -3.46 -2.19 -7.94
C LYS A 98 -3.30 -2.56 -9.42
N GLY A 99 -2.07 -2.67 -9.89
CA GLY A 99 -1.76 -2.99 -11.30
C GLY A 99 -1.15 -1.82 -12.06
N LYS A 100 -1.15 -1.92 -13.40
CA LYS A 100 -0.54 -0.91 -14.27
C LYS A 100 -1.15 0.47 -14.00
N ASP A 101 -0.29 1.48 -13.94
CA ASP A 101 -0.66 2.89 -13.73
C ASP A 101 -1.30 3.23 -12.37
N SER A 102 -1.40 2.24 -11.46
CA SER A 102 -1.96 2.45 -10.12
C SER A 102 -1.10 3.33 -9.21
N ASP A 103 0.22 3.39 -9.43
CA ASP A 103 1.16 4.20 -8.62
C ASP A 103 0.88 5.71 -8.72
N GLY A 104 0.16 6.16 -9.77
CA GLY A 104 -0.19 7.56 -9.97
C GLY A 104 -1.63 7.92 -9.59
N LEU A 105 -2.41 6.96 -9.09
CA LEU A 105 -3.79 7.22 -8.68
C LEU A 105 -3.80 8.22 -7.52
N ASN A 106 -4.74 9.16 -7.57
CA ASN A 106 -4.90 10.22 -6.58
C ASN A 106 -3.69 11.17 -6.42
N LEU A 107 -2.69 11.10 -7.31
CA LEU A 107 -1.63 12.11 -7.38
C LEU A 107 -2.12 13.35 -8.15
N PRO A 108 -1.63 14.55 -7.79
CA PRO A 108 -1.87 15.76 -8.55
C PRO A 108 -1.48 15.62 -10.03
N ALA A 109 -2.15 16.35 -10.92
CA ALA A 109 -1.98 16.23 -12.38
C ALA A 109 -0.54 16.49 -12.83
N GLU A 110 0.16 17.39 -12.13
CA GLU A 110 1.59 17.67 -12.32
C GLU A 110 2.49 16.44 -12.08
N CYS A 111 2.10 15.56 -11.15
CA CYS A 111 2.86 14.37 -10.79
C CYS A 111 2.55 13.17 -11.72
N GLN A 112 1.44 13.20 -12.46
CA GLN A 112 1.01 12.10 -13.32
C GLN A 112 1.95 11.85 -14.51
N HIS A 113 2.67 12.86 -14.97
CA HIS A 113 3.63 12.73 -16.08
C HIS A 113 5.03 12.29 -15.63
N SER A 114 5.25 12.16 -14.32
CA SER A 114 6.55 11.78 -13.77
C SER A 114 6.91 10.30 -14.00
N LYS A 115 8.18 9.95 -13.82
CA LYS A 115 8.64 8.56 -13.86
C LYS A 115 7.99 7.77 -12.71
N LYS A 116 7.79 6.46 -12.92
CA LYS A 116 7.20 5.55 -11.91
C LYS A 116 7.80 5.67 -10.49
N PRO A 117 9.13 5.62 -10.28
CA PRO A 117 9.69 5.75 -8.94
C PRO A 117 9.34 7.10 -8.30
N THR A 118 9.31 8.19 -9.08
CA THR A 118 8.89 9.50 -8.61
C THR A 118 7.44 9.49 -8.13
N LYS A 119 6.54 8.83 -8.85
CA LYS A 119 5.13 8.70 -8.43
C LYS A 119 5.00 7.99 -7.07
N VAL A 120 5.72 6.88 -6.90
CA VAL A 120 5.76 6.14 -5.63
C VAL A 120 6.21 7.06 -4.48
N VAL A 121 7.29 7.82 -4.71
CA VAL A 121 7.81 8.77 -3.72
C VAL A 121 6.78 9.85 -3.39
N MET A 122 6.17 10.48 -4.40
CA MET A 122 5.17 11.53 -4.19
C MET A 122 3.92 11.02 -3.46
N HIS A 123 3.57 9.75 -3.62
CA HIS A 123 2.43 9.15 -2.92
C HIS A 123 2.74 8.85 -1.44
N LEU A 124 4.01 8.54 -1.13
CA LEU A 124 4.42 8.10 0.22
C LEU A 124 4.92 9.22 1.12
N ILE A 125 5.51 10.28 0.55
CA ILE A 125 6.10 11.41 1.29
C ILE A 125 5.12 12.32 2.07
N PRO A 126 3.82 12.49 1.73
CA PRO A 126 3.00 13.52 2.39
C PRO A 126 3.05 13.57 3.93
N PRO A 127 3.09 12.44 4.67
CA PRO A 127 3.19 12.46 6.13
C PRO A 127 4.51 13.04 6.69
N ILE A 128 5.55 13.13 5.87
CA ILE A 128 6.89 13.61 6.26
C ILE A 128 7.30 14.86 5.47
N ALA A 129 6.42 15.40 4.62
CA ALA A 129 6.69 16.60 3.85
C ALA A 129 6.97 17.78 4.79
N GLY A 130 8.07 18.51 4.56
CA GLY A 130 8.50 19.61 5.42
C GLY A 130 9.22 19.20 6.72
N SER A 131 9.33 17.89 7.00
CA SER A 131 10.28 17.41 8.00
C SER A 131 11.69 17.37 7.40
N ASN A 132 12.73 17.61 8.20
CA ASN A 132 14.14 17.48 7.78
C ASN A 132 14.57 16.01 7.61
N SER A 133 13.63 15.11 7.29
CA SER A 133 13.85 13.68 7.12
C SER A 133 14.48 13.39 5.75
N LYS A 134 15.50 12.55 5.74
CA LYS A 134 16.21 12.09 4.55
C LYS A 134 15.66 10.73 4.14
N CYS A 135 15.25 10.62 2.88
CA CYS A 135 14.71 9.38 2.33
C CYS A 135 15.74 8.69 1.43
N HIS A 136 15.94 7.39 1.65
CA HIS A 136 16.64 6.49 0.73
C HIS A 136 15.63 5.67 -0.08
N ASN A 137 15.86 5.56 -1.38
CA ASN A 137 15.06 4.83 -2.37
C ASN A 137 15.99 3.94 -3.19
#